data_AF-A0A7S2DFJ0-F1
#
_entry.id   AF-A0A7S2DFJ0-F1
#
_cell.length_a   1.000
_cell.length_b   1.000
_cell.length_c   1.000
_cell.angle_alpha   90.00
_cell.angle_beta   90.00
_cell.angle_gamma   90.00
#
_symmetry.space_group_name_H-M   'P 1'
#
loop_
_entity.id
_entity.type
_entity.pdbx_description
1 polymer ?
#
loop_
_entity_poly.entity_id
_entity_poly.type
_entity_poly.pdbx_seq_one_letter_code
_entity_poly.pdbx_strand_id
1 'polypeptide(L)'
;MWFGEQDAGSKPVTHAKPDPDERWEKAEVETRAGIVEMRGATGMFGPRWTNGVYDLDPERASFSEPPAWQLRSQMYDRWLYFDLENRWRVGSLEYKLKRKAAAGSACSEPVEPGTLPSEVKEWTVRQNYYDWESQDLKIVARAPQVGENQVIHPGMAAGKMPEGHTKVSAIEEEPPPLVSKEEE
;
A
#
# COMPACT_ATOMS: atom_id res chain seq x y z
N MET A 1 -22.19 -9.29 -39.93
CA MET A 1 -22.50 -8.24 -38.93
C MET A 1 -23.10 -8.94 -37.73
N TRP A 2 -22.39 -8.97 -36.60
CA TRP A 2 -22.88 -9.58 -35.35
C TRP A 2 -22.88 -8.49 -34.29
N PHE A 3 -24.06 -8.12 -33.81
CA PHE A 3 -24.25 -7.22 -32.67
C PHE A 3 -24.25 -8.09 -31.41
N GLY A 4 -23.13 -8.14 -30.70
CA GLY A 4 -23.05 -8.77 -29.39
C GLY A 4 -23.82 -7.93 -28.38
N GLU A 5 -24.85 -8.53 -27.78
CA GLU A 5 -25.63 -8.03 -26.65
C GLU A 5 -24.73 -7.37 -25.60
N GLN A 6 -24.92 -6.08 -25.40
CA GLN A 6 -24.36 -5.33 -24.28
C GLN A 6 -25.02 -5.83 -23.00
N ASP A 7 -24.19 -6.20 -22.02
CA ASP A 7 -24.50 -6.50 -20.63
C ASP A 7 -25.54 -5.53 -20.01
N ALA A 8 -26.82 -5.76 -20.26
CA ALA A 8 -27.95 -4.95 -19.78
C ALA A 8 -28.50 -5.46 -18.44
N GLY A 9 -27.62 -5.83 -17.52
CA GLY A 9 -28.03 -6.48 -16.26
C GLY A 9 -27.04 -6.40 -15.11
N SER A 10 -26.10 -5.44 -15.13
CA SER A 10 -25.24 -5.19 -13.95
C SER A 10 -26.10 -4.75 -12.77
N LYS A 11 -26.44 -5.71 -11.90
CA LYS A 11 -27.08 -5.43 -10.62
C LYS A 11 -26.22 -4.42 -9.86
N PRO A 12 -26.82 -3.40 -9.22
CA PRO A 12 -26.05 -2.45 -8.43
C PRO A 12 -25.23 -3.23 -7.41
N VAL A 13 -23.92 -2.98 -7.40
CA VAL A 13 -23.02 -3.57 -6.41
C VAL A 13 -23.51 -3.10 -5.04
N THR A 14 -24.14 -4.00 -4.30
CA THR A 14 -24.60 -3.69 -2.95
C THR A 14 -23.35 -3.54 -2.09
N HIS A 15 -23.05 -2.30 -1.69
CA HIS A 15 -21.92 -2.02 -0.82
C HIS A 15 -22.19 -2.65 0.55
N ALA A 16 -21.31 -3.55 0.98
CA ALA A 16 -21.36 -4.08 2.33
C ALA A 16 -20.92 -2.97 3.28
N LYS A 17 -21.78 -2.63 4.23
CA LYS A 17 -21.46 -1.66 5.29
C LYS A 17 -21.37 -2.41 6.61
N PRO A 18 -20.30 -2.22 7.40
CA PRO A 18 -20.30 -2.63 8.78
C PRO A 18 -21.38 -1.84 9.53
N ASP A 19 -21.90 -2.43 10.60
CA ASP A 19 -22.86 -1.73 11.44
C ASP A 19 -22.23 -0.44 11.99
N PRO A 20 -22.96 0.69 11.94
CA PRO A 20 -22.44 1.94 12.48
C PRO A 20 -22.23 1.79 14.00
N ASP A 21 -21.10 2.30 14.48
CA ASP A 21 -20.72 2.23 15.90
C ASP A 21 -20.19 3.59 16.37
N GLU A 22 -20.73 4.11 17.47
CA GLU A 22 -20.34 5.38 18.08
C GLU A 22 -18.87 5.40 18.52
N ARG A 23 -18.27 4.23 18.75
CA ARG A 23 -16.84 4.10 19.08
C ARG A 23 -15.93 4.62 17.98
N TRP A 24 -16.36 4.57 16.71
CA TRP A 24 -15.57 5.12 15.60
C TRP A 24 -15.47 6.65 15.67
N GLU A 25 -16.56 7.32 16.01
CA GLU A 25 -16.58 8.77 16.17
C GLU A 25 -15.65 9.19 17.30
N LYS A 26 -15.70 8.49 18.43
CA LYS A 26 -14.81 8.76 19.57
C LYS A 26 -13.34 8.56 19.21
N ALA A 27 -13.00 7.43 18.59
CA ALA A 27 -11.63 7.11 18.20
C ALA A 27 -11.04 8.15 17.24
N GLU A 28 -11.86 8.67 16.34
CA GLU A 28 -11.42 9.68 15.40
C GLU A 28 -11.20 11.05 16.06
N VAL A 29 -12.11 11.47 16.93
CA VAL A 29 -11.99 12.74 17.69
C VAL A 29 -10.71 12.75 18.52
N GLU A 30 -10.38 11.62 19.15
CA GLU A 30 -9.19 11.48 19.99
C GLU A 30 -7.90 11.52 19.17
N THR A 31 -7.91 10.98 17.94
CA THR A 31 -6.67 10.71 17.21
C THR A 31 -6.38 11.72 16.08
N ARG A 32 -7.41 12.37 15.51
CA ARG A 32 -7.30 13.33 14.37
C ARG A 32 -6.36 12.85 13.25
N ALA A 33 -6.24 11.55 13.07
CA ALA A 33 -5.25 10.96 12.19
C ALA A 33 -5.74 10.96 10.74
N GLY A 34 -5.40 12.01 10.00
CA GLY A 34 -5.65 12.08 8.56
C GLY A 34 -4.68 11.23 7.73
N ILE A 35 -3.58 10.77 8.32
CA ILE A 35 -2.54 9.99 7.64
C ILE A 35 -2.20 8.73 8.45
N VAL A 36 -2.06 7.60 7.77
CA VAL A 36 -1.51 6.35 8.31
C VAL A 36 -0.28 5.95 7.50
N GLU A 37 0.84 5.72 8.16
CA GLU A 37 2.04 5.18 7.53
C GLU A 37 2.26 3.73 7.96
N MET A 38 2.42 2.83 6.99
CA MET A 38 2.67 1.40 7.21
C MET A 38 4.06 1.03 6.68
N ARG A 39 4.86 0.35 7.51
CA ARG A 39 6.22 -0.11 7.19
C ARG A 39 6.46 -1.54 7.69
N GLY A 40 7.39 -2.25 7.05
CA GLY A 40 7.86 -3.57 7.49
C GLY A 40 7.19 -4.76 6.79
N ALA A 41 6.19 -4.54 5.93
CA ALA A 41 5.50 -5.63 5.25
C ALA A 41 6.37 -6.25 4.14
N THR A 42 6.56 -7.56 4.19
CA THR A 42 7.22 -8.35 3.16
C THR A 42 6.25 -9.42 2.66
N GLY A 43 5.84 -9.36 1.39
CA GLY A 43 4.89 -10.32 0.82
C GLY A 43 5.04 -10.47 -0.69
N MET A 44 4.19 -11.31 -1.29
CA MET A 44 4.36 -11.76 -2.69
C MET A 44 4.33 -10.65 -3.76
N PHE A 45 3.77 -9.49 -3.43
CA PHE A 45 3.58 -8.38 -4.36
C PHE A 45 4.68 -7.30 -4.27
N GLY A 46 5.72 -7.55 -3.46
CA GLY A 46 6.84 -6.65 -3.28
C GLY A 46 6.61 -5.55 -2.23
N PRO A 47 7.67 -4.79 -1.87
CA PRO A 47 7.68 -3.93 -0.70
C PRO A 47 6.78 -2.70 -0.83
N ARG A 48 6.47 -2.23 -2.05
CA ARG A 48 5.65 -1.01 -2.26
C ARG A 48 4.15 -1.27 -2.32
N TRP A 49 3.74 -2.53 -2.21
CA TRP A 49 2.35 -2.93 -2.39
C TRP A 49 1.50 -2.70 -1.14
N THR A 50 2.10 -2.90 0.03
CA THR A 50 1.48 -2.78 1.35
C THR A 50 2.15 -1.69 2.19
N ASN A 51 3.44 -1.44 2.01
CA ASN A 51 4.11 -0.34 2.71
C ASN A 51 3.88 0.99 1.99
N GLY A 52 3.75 2.05 2.78
CA GLY A 52 3.66 3.42 2.29
C GLY A 52 2.81 4.30 3.18
N VAL A 53 2.46 5.46 2.63
CA VAL A 53 1.64 6.48 3.29
C VAL A 53 0.23 6.41 2.73
N TYR A 54 -0.74 6.32 3.62
CA TYR A 54 -2.15 6.24 3.33
C TYR A 54 -2.86 7.51 3.81
N ASP A 55 -3.66 8.09 2.94
CA ASP A 55 -4.45 9.30 3.18
C ASP A 55 -5.90 8.94 3.52
N LEU A 56 -6.47 9.60 4.51
CA LEU A 56 -7.85 9.36 4.93
C LEU A 56 -8.82 9.62 3.78
N ASP A 57 -9.77 8.71 3.59
CA ASP A 57 -10.79 8.82 2.56
C ASP A 57 -11.74 10.01 2.82
N PRO A 58 -11.77 11.02 1.94
CA PRO A 58 -12.70 12.14 2.11
C PRO A 58 -14.15 11.74 1.79
N GLU A 59 -14.39 10.63 1.08
CA GLU A 59 -15.72 10.23 0.60
C GLU A 59 -16.52 9.41 1.63
N ARG A 60 -16.05 9.33 2.88
CA ARG A 60 -16.81 8.61 3.91
C ARG A 60 -18.21 9.22 4.11
N ALA A 61 -19.20 8.35 4.30
CA ALA A 61 -20.58 8.77 4.44
C ALA A 61 -20.90 9.27 5.87
N SER A 62 -20.20 8.76 6.89
CA SER A 62 -20.44 9.09 8.29
C SER A 62 -19.19 8.88 9.16
N PHE A 63 -19.10 9.57 10.30
CA PHE A 63 -18.11 9.35 11.35
C PHE A 63 -18.42 8.10 12.21
N SER A 64 -19.66 7.59 12.14
CA SER A 64 -20.05 6.32 12.77
C SER A 64 -19.65 5.08 11.96
N GLU A 65 -19.11 5.26 10.74
CA GLU A 65 -18.56 4.19 9.94
C GLU A 65 -17.04 4.11 10.17
N PRO A 66 -16.43 2.90 10.12
CA PRO A 66 -14.98 2.77 10.26
C PRO A 66 -14.26 3.55 9.16
N PRO A 67 -13.20 4.29 9.51
CA PRO A 67 -12.41 5.02 8.53
C PRO A 67 -11.75 4.07 7.53
N ALA A 68 -11.42 4.62 6.37
CA ALA A 68 -10.59 3.96 5.38
C ALA A 68 -9.52 4.95 4.92
N TRP A 69 -8.35 4.43 4.56
CA TRP A 69 -7.27 5.24 4.02
C TRP A 69 -6.81 4.68 2.68
N GLN A 70 -6.58 5.55 1.70
CA GLN A 70 -6.07 5.20 0.38
C GLN A 70 -4.56 5.39 0.32
N LEU A 71 -3.82 4.41 -0.21
CA LEU A 71 -2.38 4.53 -0.41
C LEU A 71 -2.10 5.68 -1.39
N ARG A 72 -1.24 6.63 -1.00
CA ARG A 72 -0.90 7.81 -1.81
C ARG A 72 -0.19 7.48 -3.14
N SER A 73 0.38 6.27 -3.24
CA SER A 73 1.08 5.81 -4.44
C SER A 73 0.10 5.62 -5.61
N GLN A 74 0.32 6.32 -6.72
CA GLN A 74 -0.50 6.20 -7.93
C GLN A 74 -0.32 4.87 -8.68
N MET A 75 0.68 4.07 -8.31
CA MET A 75 0.96 2.81 -9.02
C MET A 75 -0.10 1.73 -8.74
N TYR A 76 -0.68 1.73 -7.54
CA TYR A 76 -1.57 0.66 -7.11
C TYR A 76 -2.75 1.22 -6.33
N ASP A 77 -3.96 0.85 -6.76
CA ASP A 77 -5.17 1.13 -6.00
C ASP A 77 -5.21 0.24 -4.75
N ARG A 78 -4.81 0.82 -3.62
CA ARG A 78 -4.66 0.13 -2.34
C ARG A 78 -5.34 0.92 -1.23
N TRP A 79 -6.09 0.20 -0.42
CA TRP A 79 -6.92 0.75 0.64
C TRP A 79 -6.68 -0.02 1.93
N LEU A 80 -6.49 0.71 3.02
CA LEU A 80 -6.58 0.22 4.38
C LEU A 80 -8.03 0.42 4.86
N TYR A 81 -8.71 -0.65 5.24
CA TYR A 81 -10.13 -0.61 5.60
C TYR A 81 -10.48 -1.68 6.64
N PHE A 82 -11.53 -1.43 7.41
CA PHE A 82 -12.09 -2.41 8.37
C PHE A 82 -13.09 -3.36 7.68
N ASP A 83 -12.98 -4.66 7.83
CA ASP A 83 -13.87 -5.63 7.16
C ASP A 83 -15.08 -6.06 8.02
N LEU A 84 -15.84 -7.07 7.57
CA LEU A 84 -16.97 -7.64 8.33
C LEU A 84 -16.55 -8.68 9.38
N GLU A 85 -15.28 -9.08 9.42
CA GLU A 85 -14.71 -9.99 10.42
C GLU A 85 -14.03 -9.22 11.56
N ASN A 86 -14.30 -7.92 11.64
CA ASN A 86 -13.72 -6.98 12.59
C ASN A 86 -12.19 -6.89 12.51
N ARG A 87 -11.62 -6.94 11.30
CA ARG A 87 -10.18 -6.85 11.05
C ARG A 87 -9.86 -5.64 10.18
N TRP A 88 -8.71 -5.04 10.43
CA TRP A 88 -8.10 -4.13 9.48
C TRP A 88 -7.49 -4.91 8.32
N ARG A 89 -7.69 -4.45 7.09
CA ARG A 89 -7.20 -5.10 5.86
C ARG A 89 -6.60 -4.09 4.89
N VAL A 90 -5.59 -4.54 4.14
CA VAL A 90 -5.05 -3.81 3.00
C VAL A 90 -5.42 -4.51 1.69
N GLY A 91 -6.27 -3.91 0.87
CA GLY A 91 -6.79 -4.52 -0.37
C GLY A 91 -7.03 -3.52 -1.50
N SER A 92 -7.68 -3.94 -2.60
CA SER A 92 -8.13 -3.04 -3.67
C SER A 92 -9.41 -2.30 -3.27
N LEU A 93 -9.79 -1.26 -4.03
CA LEU A 93 -11.08 -0.59 -3.88
C LEU A 93 -12.24 -1.60 -3.95
N GLU A 94 -12.19 -2.55 -4.87
CA GLU A 94 -13.22 -3.60 -4.99
C GLU A 94 -13.39 -4.38 -3.67
N TYR A 95 -12.29 -4.74 -3.00
CA TYR A 95 -12.34 -5.47 -1.74
C TYR A 95 -12.81 -4.61 -0.58
N LYS A 96 -12.45 -3.33 -0.56
CA LYS A 96 -12.99 -2.33 0.38
C LYS A 96 -14.51 -2.22 0.23
N LEU A 97 -15.00 -2.03 -1.00
CA LEU A 97 -16.44 -1.84 -1.28
C LEU A 97 -17.28 -3.08 -0.95
N LYS A 98 -16.71 -4.27 -1.14
CA LYS A 98 -17.35 -5.55 -0.78
C LYS A 98 -17.07 -5.99 0.66
N ARG A 99 -16.22 -5.27 1.39
CA ARG A 99 -15.67 -5.64 2.72
C ARG A 99 -15.25 -7.11 2.77
N LYS A 100 -14.57 -7.56 1.70
CA LYS A 100 -14.33 -8.99 1.44
C LYS A 100 -13.36 -9.58 2.47
N ALA A 101 -13.82 -10.61 3.17
CA ALA A 101 -13.00 -11.46 4.03
C ALA A 101 -11.94 -12.26 3.24
N ALA A 102 -10.87 -12.66 3.91
CA ALA A 102 -9.77 -13.47 3.35
C ALA A 102 -9.16 -12.93 2.04
N ALA A 103 -9.24 -11.61 1.83
CA ALA A 103 -8.70 -10.92 0.65
C ALA A 103 -7.69 -9.85 1.06
N GLY A 104 -6.94 -9.37 0.07
CA GLY A 104 -5.92 -8.33 0.25
C GLY A 104 -4.50 -8.86 0.35
N SER A 105 -3.62 -7.99 0.85
CA SER A 105 -2.18 -8.18 1.00
C SER A 105 -1.73 -8.23 2.45
N ALA A 106 -2.48 -7.63 3.36
CA ALA A 106 -2.26 -7.71 4.80
C ALA A 106 -3.59 -7.67 5.54
N CYS A 107 -3.65 -8.30 6.72
CA CYS A 107 -4.76 -8.16 7.66
C CYS A 107 -4.31 -8.27 9.11
N SER A 108 -5.03 -7.61 10.00
CA SER A 108 -4.80 -7.68 11.44
C SER A 108 -5.47 -8.90 12.08
N GLU A 109 -5.16 -9.12 13.36
CA GLU A 109 -6.06 -9.82 14.28
C GLU A 109 -7.46 -9.16 14.34
N PRO A 110 -8.52 -9.88 14.76
CA PRO A 110 -9.81 -9.25 15.04
C PRO A 110 -9.66 -8.25 16.18
N VAL A 111 -10.29 -7.09 16.04
CA VAL A 111 -10.27 -6.02 17.05
C VAL A 111 -11.68 -5.49 17.29
N GLU A 112 -11.89 -4.83 18.42
CA GLU A 112 -13.18 -4.21 18.69
C GLU A 112 -13.40 -2.97 17.81
N PRO A 113 -14.66 -2.65 17.45
CA PRO A 113 -14.99 -1.37 16.81
C PRO A 113 -14.44 -0.18 17.61
N GLY A 114 -13.91 0.82 16.89
CA GLY A 114 -13.19 1.95 17.48
C GLY A 114 -11.67 1.76 17.57
N THR A 115 -11.16 0.52 17.49
CA THR A 115 -9.70 0.27 17.52
C THR A 115 -9.06 0.72 16.21
N LEU A 116 -8.11 1.65 16.26
CA LEU A 116 -7.40 2.16 15.09
C LEU A 116 -6.29 1.22 14.60
N PRO A 117 -5.92 1.27 13.31
CA PRO A 117 -4.91 0.36 12.76
C PRO A 117 -3.53 0.51 13.43
N SER A 118 -3.20 1.68 13.98
CA SER A 118 -1.97 1.93 14.74
C SER A 118 -1.95 1.32 16.14
N GLU A 119 -3.10 0.91 16.67
CA GLU A 119 -3.22 0.30 18.00
C GLU A 119 -3.11 -1.22 17.93
N VAL A 120 -3.23 -1.79 16.73
CA VAL A 120 -3.16 -3.24 16.51
C VAL A 120 -1.72 -3.71 16.52
N LYS A 121 -1.47 -4.81 17.25
CA LYS A 121 -0.13 -5.37 17.43
C LYS A 121 0.17 -6.45 16.40
N GLU A 122 -0.80 -7.31 16.12
CA GLU A 122 -0.56 -8.47 15.26
C GLU A 122 -1.10 -8.26 13.85
N TRP A 123 -0.20 -8.40 12.88
CA TRP A 123 -0.49 -8.30 11.46
C TRP A 123 0.01 -9.53 10.74
N THR A 124 -0.78 -9.98 9.77
CA THR A 124 -0.41 -11.07 8.87
C THR A 124 -0.33 -10.54 7.44
N VAL A 125 0.73 -10.91 6.74
CA VAL A 125 1.00 -10.48 5.36
C VAL A 125 0.97 -11.70 4.44
N ARG A 126 0.36 -11.53 3.27
CA ARG A 126 0.18 -12.60 2.29
C ARG A 126 1.50 -12.94 1.60
N GLN A 127 1.98 -14.17 1.80
CA GLN A 127 3.23 -14.68 1.23
C GLN A 127 3.05 -15.32 -0.14
N ASN A 128 1.87 -15.89 -0.41
CA ASN A 128 1.51 -16.43 -1.73
C ASN A 128 -0.03 -16.55 -1.82
N TYR A 129 -0.55 -17.32 -2.79
CA TYR A 129 -1.99 -17.48 -2.97
C TYR A 129 -2.69 -18.16 -1.78
N TYR A 130 -1.99 -18.98 -1.01
CA TYR A 130 -2.55 -19.82 0.05
C TYR A 130 -2.03 -19.46 1.45
N ASP A 131 -0.84 -18.86 1.54
CA ASP A 131 -0.15 -18.66 2.81
C ASP A 131 -0.13 -17.20 3.27
N TRP A 132 -0.27 -17.06 4.59
CA TRP A 132 -0.19 -15.81 5.35
C TRP A 132 0.82 -15.99 6.48
N GLU A 133 1.64 -14.97 6.73
CA GLU A 133 2.68 -15.01 7.75
C GLU A 133 2.53 -13.82 8.70
N SER A 134 2.67 -14.06 10.00
CA SER A 134 2.68 -13.00 11.00
C SER A 134 3.95 -12.15 10.86
N GLN A 135 3.80 -10.83 10.86
CA GLN A 135 4.89 -9.87 10.71
C GLN A 135 4.70 -8.67 11.63
N ASP A 136 5.83 -8.18 12.15
CA ASP A 136 5.88 -6.98 12.98
C ASP A 136 5.78 -5.72 12.10
N LEU A 137 4.56 -5.37 11.70
CA LEU A 137 4.29 -4.15 10.96
C LEU A 137 4.35 -2.93 11.88
N LYS A 138 5.05 -1.89 11.44
CA LYS A 138 5.07 -0.59 12.10
C LYS A 138 4.02 0.29 11.47
N ILE A 139 2.97 0.59 12.22
CA ILE A 139 1.87 1.44 11.78
C ILE A 139 1.82 2.68 12.65
N VAL A 140 1.93 3.84 12.02
CA VAL A 140 1.92 5.13 12.70
C VAL A 140 0.78 5.97 12.14
N ALA A 141 -0.15 6.36 13.00
CA ALA A 141 -1.20 7.31 12.69
C ALA A 141 -0.74 8.73 13.07
N ARG A 142 -0.94 9.71 12.19
CA ARG A 142 -0.59 11.11 12.46
C ARG A 142 -1.52 12.09 11.77
N ALA A 143 -1.57 13.31 12.31
CA ALA A 143 -2.25 14.43 11.65
C ALA A 143 -1.52 14.83 10.36
N PRO A 144 -2.25 15.26 9.31
CA PRO A 144 -1.64 15.78 8.09
C PRO A 144 -0.90 17.07 8.40
N GLN A 145 0.34 17.21 7.92
CA GLN A 145 1.09 18.46 8.03
C GLN A 145 0.68 19.41 6.90
N VAL A 146 0.59 20.71 7.21
CA VAL A 146 0.28 21.74 6.20
C VAL A 146 1.35 21.70 5.10
N GLY A 147 0.94 21.43 3.87
CA GLY A 147 1.84 21.30 2.71
C GLY A 147 2.25 19.87 2.34
N GLU A 148 1.79 18.84 3.06
CA GLU A 148 2.16 17.44 2.82
C GLU A 148 1.41 16.75 1.66
N ASN A 149 0.54 17.48 0.95
CA ASN A 149 -0.18 16.99 -0.24
C ASN A 149 0.73 16.70 -1.47
N GLN A 150 2.05 16.61 -1.28
CA GLN A 150 2.94 16.21 -2.36
C GLN A 150 2.82 14.70 -2.59
N VAL A 151 2.17 14.36 -3.71
CA VAL A 151 2.21 13.04 -4.33
C VAL A 151 3.68 12.63 -4.44
N ILE A 152 4.09 11.59 -3.72
CA ILE A 152 5.43 11.02 -3.86
C ILE A 152 5.47 10.38 -5.25
N HIS A 153 5.93 11.11 -6.26
CA HIS A 153 6.16 10.56 -7.59
C HIS A 153 7.24 9.48 -7.49
N PRO A 154 6.92 8.20 -7.77
CA PRO A 154 7.92 7.15 -7.84
C PRO A 154 8.67 7.28 -9.18
N GLY A 155 9.54 8.27 -9.33
CA GLY A 155 10.19 8.46 -10.63
C GLY A 155 11.04 9.69 -10.90
N MET A 156 11.38 10.53 -9.93
CA MET A 156 12.46 11.51 -10.12
C MET A 156 13.41 11.49 -8.93
N ALA A 157 14.16 10.39 -8.79
CA ALA A 157 15.57 10.56 -8.47
C ALA A 157 16.21 11.29 -9.65
N ALA A 158 15.98 12.61 -9.75
CA ALA A 158 16.83 13.48 -10.53
C ALA A 158 18.17 13.42 -9.81
N GLY A 159 19.03 12.53 -10.31
CA GLY A 159 20.45 12.59 -10.06
C GLY A 159 20.87 14.01 -10.37
N LYS A 160 21.06 14.82 -9.33
CA LYS A 160 21.87 16.00 -9.39
C LYS A 160 23.27 15.47 -9.65
N MET A 161 23.62 15.33 -10.92
CA MET A 161 25.00 15.11 -11.33
C MET A 161 25.79 16.29 -10.75
N PRO A 162 26.80 16.08 -9.90
CA PRO A 162 27.80 17.11 -9.73
C PRO A 162 28.50 17.24 -11.08
N GLU A 163 28.37 18.41 -11.70
CA GLU A 163 29.30 18.88 -12.72
C GLU A 163 30.69 18.99 -12.07
N GLY A 164 31.38 17.85 -12.02
CA GLY A 164 32.76 17.73 -11.62
C GLY A 164 33.55 17.30 -12.84
N HIS A 165 33.97 18.28 -13.64
CA HIS A 165 35.05 18.10 -14.60
C HIS A 165 36.27 17.51 -13.86
N THR A 166 36.48 16.21 -13.96
CA THR A 166 37.77 15.58 -13.65
C THR A 166 38.25 14.89 -14.91
N LYS A 167 39.26 15.53 -15.50
CA LYS A 167 40.05 15.09 -16.63
C LYS A 167 40.68 13.74 -16.28
N VAL A 168 40.16 12.64 -16.82
CA VAL A 168 40.82 11.34 -16.76
C VAL A 168 41.77 11.27 -17.95
N SER A 169 43.06 11.40 -17.65
CA SER A 169 44.14 11.16 -18.58
C SER A 169 44.04 9.71 -19.09
N ALA A 170 44.13 9.55 -20.40
CA ALA A 170 44.29 8.27 -21.05
C ALA A 170 45.53 7.56 -20.48
N ILE A 171 45.32 6.35 -19.96
CA ILE A 171 46.39 5.40 -19.70
C ILE A 171 46.32 4.42 -20.86
N GLU A 172 47.41 4.40 -21.62
CA GLU A 172 47.67 3.55 -22.77
C GLU A 172 47.74 2.10 -22.28
N GLU A 173 46.73 1.29 -22.60
CA GLU A 173 46.76 -0.15 -22.37
C GLU A 173 47.56 -0.79 -23.51
N GLU A 174 48.79 -1.22 -23.22
CA GLU A 174 49.59 -2.05 -24.11
C GLU A 174 48.85 -3.35 -24.46
N PRO A 175 48.82 -3.76 -25.74
CA PRO A 175 48.23 -5.03 -26.13
C PRO A 175 49.07 -6.22 -25.61
N PRO A 176 48.43 -7.32 -25.17
CA PRO A 176 49.14 -8.48 -24.66
C PRO A 176 49.96 -9.20 -25.75
N PRO A 177 51.09 -9.83 -25.38
CA PRO A 177 51.92 -10.57 -26.33
C PRO A 177 51.23 -11.83 -26.85
N LEU A 178 51.32 -12.03 -28.17
CA LEU A 178 50.91 -13.24 -28.86
C LEU A 178 51.76 -14.43 -28.38
N VAL A 179 51.15 -15.34 -27.63
CA VAL A 179 51.75 -16.65 -27.32
C VAL A 179 51.54 -17.56 -28.52
N SER A 180 52.62 -17.77 -29.28
CA SER A 180 52.73 -18.81 -30.30
C SER A 180 52.59 -20.18 -29.63
N LYS A 181 51.56 -20.95 -30.02
CA LYS A 181 51.52 -22.39 -29.75
C LYS A 181 52.38 -23.09 -30.80
N GLU A 182 53.56 -23.55 -30.39
CA GLU A 182 54.31 -24.56 -31.13
C GLU A 182 53.66 -25.93 -30.97
N GLU A 183 53.57 -26.62 -32.10
CA GLU A 183 53.15 -28.01 -32.27
C GLU A 183 54.16 -28.96 -31.61
N GLU A 184 53.65 -29.96 -30.89
CA GLU A 184 54.21 -31.32 -30.86
C GLU A 184 53.10 -32.35 -30.59
#